data_AF-A0A5Q2RQF8-F1
#
_entry.id   AF-A0A5Q2RQF8-F1
#
_cell.length_a   1.000
_cell.length_b   1.000
_cell.length_c   1.000
_cell.angle_alpha   90.00
_cell.angle_beta   90.00
_cell.angle_gamma   90.00
#
_symmetry.space_group_name_H-M   'P 1'
#
loop_
_entity.id
_entity.type
_entity.pdbx_description
1 polymer ?
#
loop_
_entity_poly.entity_id
_entity_poly.type
_entity_poly.pdbx_seq_one_letter_code
_entity_poly.pdbx_strand_id
1 'polypeptide(L)'
;MLRAARRRPHHRHARPHGVARRRVAPHRRHVLVLGPAHPVDRRGQLRADRADPLHRRRRVRRQLRRDRRPVPPRQDPLVSDETTRGEATEVPAGDVGTVGDDDAVEVEVDPDAIDLPGAAADTDPRFAEYRRTKSRRLRNQLIEDHRHVAERVARRFPNRSLAWDDVFQVAQLGLLKAVERFDPERGFKFTTFAEPTISGELKRHFRDHAWDVRIPRRAHDMHQAVKKMADEMTNELGRAPRIQEIAERLGVTPDDVMMALEADSARRAASLSAPIGSDDDGGSLGEQLGEHDASLERAADRMTVLDLVAKLPEREREIVRLRFEENLSQAEIGERIGISQMHVSRLLRRTLTQLRETIEAE
;
A
#
# COMPACT_ATOMS: atom_id res chain seq x y z
N MET A 1 -48.53 -68.86 10.23
CA MET A 1 -49.16 -67.75 10.97
C MET A 1 -49.40 -66.57 10.04
N LEU A 2 -50.69 -66.31 9.76
CA LEU A 2 -51.38 -65.05 9.34
C LEU A 2 -50.70 -64.11 8.31
N ARG A 3 -51.14 -64.14 7.04
CA ARG A 3 -52.13 -63.25 6.34
C ARG A 3 -51.49 -61.96 5.75
N ALA A 4 -51.30 -61.86 4.42
CA ALA A 4 -52.26 -61.33 3.42
C ALA A 4 -52.52 -59.80 3.59
N ALA A 5 -52.51 -58.90 2.60
CA ALA A 5 -52.78 -59.02 1.17
C ALA A 5 -52.36 -57.75 0.38
N ARG A 6 -51.98 -57.96 -0.88
CA ARG A 6 -52.46 -57.31 -2.12
C ARG A 6 -52.45 -55.77 -2.32
N ARG A 7 -51.82 -55.43 -3.47
CA ARG A 7 -52.30 -54.59 -4.60
C ARG A 7 -51.87 -53.10 -4.70
N ARG A 8 -50.95 -52.88 -5.65
CA ARG A 8 -50.85 -51.76 -6.64
C ARG A 8 -52.23 -51.31 -7.17
N PRO A 9 -52.43 -50.10 -7.78
CA PRO A 9 -51.61 -49.60 -8.90
C PRO A 9 -51.53 -48.08 -9.19
N HIS A 10 -50.74 -47.80 -10.24
CA HIS A 10 -50.60 -46.59 -11.06
C HIS A 10 -51.89 -45.91 -11.51
N HIS A 11 -51.83 -44.59 -11.77
CA HIS A 11 -52.29 -43.86 -12.98
C HIS A 11 -52.27 -42.33 -12.72
N ARG A 12 -51.48 -41.52 -13.45
CA ARG A 12 -51.69 -40.88 -14.78
C ARG A 12 -52.26 -39.45 -14.68
N HIS A 13 -51.80 -38.60 -15.62
CA HIS A 13 -52.35 -37.30 -16.06
C HIS A 13 -52.07 -36.10 -15.12
N ALA A 14 -51.75 -34.88 -15.58
CA ALA A 14 -51.84 -34.25 -16.89
C ALA A 14 -50.85 -33.06 -17.00
N ARG A 15 -50.32 -32.79 -18.20
CA ARG A 15 -50.08 -31.41 -18.68
C ARG A 15 -51.42 -30.91 -19.26
N PRO A 16 -51.74 -29.59 -19.29
CA PRO A 16 -51.31 -28.76 -20.43
C PRO A 16 -51.25 -27.21 -20.22
N HIS A 17 -50.71 -26.53 -21.26
CA HIS A 17 -50.77 -25.10 -21.64
C HIS A 17 -50.14 -24.06 -20.69
N GLY A 18 -49.30 -23.10 -21.08
CA GLY A 18 -48.99 -22.53 -22.39
C GLY A 18 -49.31 -21.03 -22.39
N VAL A 19 -48.37 -20.15 -22.01
CA VAL A 19 -48.42 -18.72 -22.37
C VAL A 19 -46.99 -18.18 -22.54
N ALA A 20 -46.72 -17.68 -23.74
CA ALA A 20 -45.51 -16.97 -24.11
C ALA A 20 -45.45 -15.58 -23.45
N ARG A 21 -44.25 -15.09 -23.10
CA ARG A 21 -43.87 -13.67 -23.25
C ARG A 21 -42.36 -13.42 -23.02
N ARG A 22 -41.74 -12.98 -24.12
CA ARG A 22 -40.68 -11.97 -24.28
C ARG A 22 -39.39 -12.09 -23.45
N ARG A 23 -38.35 -12.55 -24.16
CA ARG A 23 -36.94 -12.22 -23.91
C ARG A 23 -36.74 -10.71 -24.06
N VAL A 24 -36.16 -10.06 -23.04
CA VAL A 24 -35.59 -8.72 -23.14
C VAL A 24 -34.08 -8.90 -23.28
N ALA A 25 -33.54 -8.49 -24.44
CA ALA A 25 -32.10 -8.44 -24.70
C ALA A 25 -31.51 -7.17 -24.06
N PRO A 26 -30.29 -7.21 -23.50
CA PRO A 26 -29.59 -6.00 -23.11
C PRO A 26 -28.99 -5.33 -24.37
N HIS A 27 -29.46 -4.13 -24.69
CA HIS A 27 -28.86 -3.28 -25.73
C HIS A 27 -27.49 -2.79 -25.26
N ARG A 28 -26.41 -3.38 -25.81
CA ARG A 28 -25.09 -2.74 -25.89
C ARG A 28 -25.18 -1.56 -26.87
N ARG A 29 -24.99 -0.34 -26.38
CA ARG A 29 -24.71 0.82 -27.24
C ARG A 29 -23.20 1.02 -27.30
N HIS A 30 -22.59 0.55 -28.38
CA HIS A 30 -21.28 1.01 -28.81
C HIS A 30 -21.44 2.45 -29.30
N VAL A 31 -20.83 3.41 -28.60
CA VAL A 31 -20.64 4.76 -29.13
C VAL A 31 -19.37 4.73 -29.98
N LEU A 32 -19.53 4.74 -31.30
CA LEU A 32 -18.46 5.00 -32.24
C LEU A 32 -17.98 6.44 -32.04
N VAL A 33 -16.74 6.61 -31.58
CA VAL A 33 -16.04 7.90 -31.65
C VAL A 33 -15.52 8.06 -33.08
N LEU A 34 -16.21 8.87 -33.88
CA LEU A 34 -15.74 9.31 -35.20
C LEU A 34 -14.62 10.34 -34.99
N GLY A 35 -13.37 9.94 -35.23
CA GLY A 35 -12.25 10.85 -35.38
C GLY A 35 -12.31 11.63 -36.72
N PRO A 36 -11.57 12.74 -36.86
CA PRO A 36 -11.63 13.58 -38.06
C PRO A 36 -11.11 12.85 -39.30
N ALA A 37 -11.84 12.99 -40.40
CA ALA A 37 -11.53 12.39 -41.70
C ALA A 37 -10.29 13.04 -42.36
N HIS A 38 -9.29 12.22 -42.71
CA HIS A 38 -8.22 12.61 -43.63
C HIS A 38 -8.70 12.52 -45.09
N PRO A 39 -8.41 13.48 -45.98
CA PRO A 39 -8.78 13.39 -47.38
C PRO A 39 -7.95 12.31 -48.09
N VAL A 40 -8.63 11.37 -48.76
CA VAL A 40 -8.05 10.28 -49.55
C VAL A 40 -8.30 10.57 -51.03
N ASP A 41 -7.29 10.43 -51.89
CA ASP A 41 -7.46 10.56 -53.34
C ASP A 41 -8.07 9.27 -53.95
N ARG A 42 -8.68 9.36 -55.14
CA ARG A 42 -9.54 8.35 -55.83
C ARG A 42 -8.88 7.00 -56.16
N ARG A 43 -7.71 6.69 -55.61
CA ARG A 43 -7.00 5.40 -55.76
C ARG A 43 -6.51 4.77 -54.46
N GLY A 44 -6.92 5.26 -53.28
CA GLY A 44 -6.78 4.51 -52.02
C GLY A 44 -5.35 4.24 -51.53
N GLN A 45 -4.41 5.16 -51.71
CA GLN A 45 -3.06 5.08 -51.12
C GLN A 45 -2.76 6.30 -50.24
N LEU A 46 -2.15 6.07 -49.07
CA LEU A 46 -1.73 7.09 -48.09
C LEU A 46 -0.50 7.86 -48.61
N ARG A 47 -0.55 9.21 -48.60
CA ARG A 47 0.62 10.06 -48.84
C ARG A 47 1.54 10.04 -47.62
N ALA A 48 2.79 9.65 -47.81
CA ALA A 48 3.86 9.80 -46.83
C ALA A 48 4.53 11.17 -47.02
N ASP A 49 4.32 12.10 -46.07
CA ASP A 49 5.13 13.33 -45.98
C ASP A 49 6.21 13.17 -44.90
N ARG A 50 7.46 13.28 -45.35
CA ARG A 50 8.67 13.33 -44.53
C ARG A 50 8.84 14.72 -43.93
N ALA A 51 8.74 14.85 -42.60
CA ALA A 51 9.38 15.94 -41.86
C ALA A 51 9.60 15.53 -40.37
N ASP A 52 10.86 15.63 -39.94
CA ASP A 52 11.43 15.17 -38.68
C ASP A 52 11.04 16.06 -37.46
N PRO A 53 10.44 15.54 -36.36
CA PRO A 53 9.92 16.37 -35.26
C PRO A 53 10.93 16.79 -34.16
N LEU A 54 12.20 16.42 -34.23
CA LEU A 54 13.11 16.57 -33.06
C LEU A 54 13.88 17.89 -32.97
N HIS A 55 13.77 18.81 -33.94
CA HIS A 55 14.50 20.08 -33.90
C HIS A 55 13.76 21.28 -33.28
N ARG A 56 12.45 21.20 -33.00
CA ARG A 56 11.70 22.31 -32.37
C ARG A 56 11.71 22.32 -30.83
N ARG A 57 12.13 21.24 -30.17
CA ARG A 57 12.08 21.13 -28.69
C ARG A 57 13.32 21.62 -27.93
N ARG A 58 14.40 22.05 -28.61
CA ARG A 58 15.64 22.51 -27.95
C ARG A 58 15.79 24.04 -27.78
N ARG A 59 14.93 24.87 -28.37
CA ARG A 59 14.99 26.34 -28.19
C ARG A 59 14.10 26.91 -27.07
N VAL A 60 13.15 26.13 -26.52
CA VAL A 60 12.21 26.64 -25.48
C VAL A 60 12.68 26.34 -24.04
N ARG A 61 13.62 25.41 -23.84
CA ARG A 61 14.09 25.04 -22.49
C ARG A 61 15.21 25.93 -21.91
N ARG A 62 15.78 26.87 -22.68
CA ARG A 62 16.91 27.71 -22.23
C ARG A 62 16.52 29.14 -21.80
N GLN A 63 15.26 29.56 -21.98
CA GLN A 63 14.78 30.88 -21.56
C GLN A 63 14.06 30.90 -20.19
N LEU A 64 13.60 29.75 -19.67
CA LEU A 64 12.81 29.64 -18.43
C LEU A 64 13.65 29.33 -17.16
N ARG A 65 14.92 29.75 -17.12
CA ARG A 65 15.79 29.59 -15.94
C ARG A 65 16.35 30.90 -15.38
N ARG A 66 15.92 32.08 -15.86
CA ARG A 66 16.44 33.37 -15.37
C ARG A 66 15.51 34.24 -14.52
N ASP A 67 14.20 33.96 -14.42
CA ASP A 67 13.29 34.77 -13.59
C ASP A 67 12.46 33.94 -12.60
N ARG A 68 13.13 33.24 -11.67
CA ARG A 68 12.47 32.75 -10.45
C ARG A 68 12.80 33.70 -9.30
N ARG A 69 11.92 34.67 -9.04
CA ARG A 69 11.86 35.36 -7.74
C ARG A 69 11.20 34.42 -6.71
N PRO A 70 11.64 34.44 -5.44
CA PRO A 70 11.06 33.59 -4.39
C PRO A 70 9.63 34.03 -4.04
N VAL A 71 8.76 33.05 -3.81
CA VAL A 71 7.38 33.23 -3.34
C VAL A 71 7.43 33.38 -1.80
N PRO A 72 6.80 34.42 -1.20
CA PRO A 72 6.75 34.54 0.26
C PRO A 72 5.80 33.49 0.88
N PRO A 73 6.02 33.09 2.14
CA PRO A 73 5.19 32.09 2.81
C PRO A 73 3.76 32.60 3.05
N ARG A 74 2.79 31.70 2.88
CA ARG A 74 1.37 31.92 3.17
C ARG A 74 1.19 32.06 4.69
N GLN A 75 0.48 33.10 5.12
CA GLN A 75 0.02 33.25 6.50
C GLN A 75 -1.31 32.49 6.64
N ASP A 76 -1.35 31.53 7.56
CA ASP A 76 -2.57 30.82 7.93
C ASP A 76 -3.46 31.73 8.81
N PRO A 77 -4.80 31.61 8.75
CA PRO A 77 -5.68 32.39 9.61
C PRO A 77 -5.57 31.95 11.06
N LEU A 78 -5.50 32.93 11.95
CA LEU A 78 -5.56 32.81 13.40
C LEU A 78 -6.85 32.09 13.83
N VAL A 79 -6.70 30.91 14.43
CA VAL A 79 -7.75 30.24 15.22
C VAL A 79 -7.68 30.79 16.64
N SER A 80 -8.78 31.36 17.11
CA SER A 80 -8.98 31.84 18.46
C SER A 80 -9.01 30.68 19.45
N ASP A 81 -8.19 30.81 20.49
CA ASP A 81 -8.02 29.91 21.63
C ASP A 81 -9.20 30.08 22.61
N GLU A 82 -10.08 29.08 22.69
CA GLU A 82 -11.06 28.96 23.78
C GLU A 82 -10.65 27.78 24.66
N THR A 83 -9.86 28.11 25.68
CA THR A 83 -9.35 27.19 26.69
C THR A 83 -10.49 26.76 27.61
N THR A 84 -11.13 25.62 27.34
CA THR A 84 -11.92 24.90 28.35
C THR A 84 -11.00 23.94 29.09
N ARG A 85 -10.66 24.32 30.32
CA ARG A 85 -9.88 23.55 31.29
C ARG A 85 -10.72 22.33 31.73
N GLY A 86 -10.40 21.15 31.19
CA GLY A 86 -10.89 19.86 31.68
C GLY A 86 -9.76 19.12 32.36
N GLU A 87 -9.96 18.78 33.63
CA GLU A 87 -9.02 18.07 34.50
C GLU A 87 -8.51 16.77 33.86
N ALA A 88 -7.18 16.65 33.76
CA ALA A 88 -6.52 15.39 33.50
C ALA A 88 -6.47 14.58 34.80
N THR A 89 -7.26 13.53 34.87
CA THR A 89 -7.12 12.48 35.89
C THR A 89 -5.86 11.67 35.55
N GLU A 90 -4.78 11.89 36.30
CA GLU A 90 -3.65 10.98 36.35
C GLU A 90 -4.13 9.63 36.88
N VAL A 91 -4.14 8.61 36.02
CA VAL A 91 -4.32 7.22 36.42
C VAL A 91 -2.92 6.63 36.61
N PRO A 92 -2.61 6.03 37.77
CA PRO A 92 -1.28 5.53 38.07
C PRO A 92 -0.92 4.38 37.12
N ALA A 93 0.34 4.36 36.67
CA ALA A 93 0.94 3.27 35.92
C ALA A 93 0.84 1.97 36.74
N GLY A 94 -0.17 1.17 36.44
CA GLY A 94 -0.33 -0.18 36.94
C GLY A 94 0.65 -1.10 36.22
N ASP A 95 1.48 -1.75 37.02
CA ASP A 95 2.42 -2.81 36.66
C ASP A 95 1.73 -3.89 35.82
N VAL A 96 1.91 -3.83 34.49
CA VAL A 96 1.47 -4.87 33.57
C VAL A 96 2.52 -5.96 33.64
N GLY A 97 2.18 -7.03 34.37
CA GLY A 97 3.02 -8.21 34.52
C GLY A 97 3.54 -8.68 33.16
N THR A 98 4.86 -8.74 33.06
CA THR A 98 5.62 -9.29 31.95
C THR A 98 5.25 -10.76 31.78
N VAL A 99 4.38 -11.06 30.82
CA VAL A 99 4.02 -12.45 30.48
C VAL A 99 4.46 -12.75 29.06
N GLY A 100 5.62 -13.40 28.98
CA GLY A 100 5.99 -14.28 27.89
C GLY A 100 6.51 -13.60 26.62
N ASP A 101 7.61 -12.86 26.76
CA ASP A 101 8.62 -12.80 25.72
C ASP A 101 9.01 -14.23 25.29
N ASP A 102 8.78 -14.57 24.01
CA ASP A 102 9.72 -15.42 23.28
C ASP A 102 10.76 -14.50 22.61
N ASP A 103 11.45 -13.77 23.50
CA ASP A 103 12.64 -12.94 23.39
C ASP A 103 12.87 -12.18 22.07
N ALA A 104 12.47 -10.90 22.11
CA ALA A 104 13.30 -9.81 21.61
C ALA A 104 13.97 -9.08 22.78
N VAL A 105 14.60 -9.84 23.68
CA VAL A 105 15.73 -9.32 24.44
C VAL A 105 16.72 -8.83 23.37
N GLU A 106 17.25 -7.61 23.51
CA GLU A 106 18.60 -7.36 22.99
C GLU A 106 19.51 -8.30 23.76
N VAL A 107 19.52 -9.57 23.35
CA VAL A 107 20.60 -10.45 23.74
C VAL A 107 21.74 -9.90 22.88
N GLU A 108 22.46 -8.93 23.43
CA GLU A 108 23.90 -9.05 23.38
C GLU A 108 24.15 -10.45 23.93
N VAL A 109 24.14 -11.44 23.03
CA VAL A 109 24.67 -12.75 23.32
C VAL A 109 26.12 -12.41 23.53
N ASP A 110 26.50 -12.18 24.78
CA ASP A 110 27.88 -12.27 25.18
C ASP A 110 28.32 -13.64 24.64
N PRO A 111 29.14 -13.67 23.58
CA PRO A 111 29.46 -14.90 22.89
C PRO A 111 30.18 -15.90 23.83
N ASP A 112 30.60 -15.44 25.00
CA ASP A 112 31.22 -16.23 26.05
C ASP A 112 30.25 -16.78 27.11
N ALA A 113 28.97 -16.37 27.12
CA ALA A 113 28.01 -16.70 28.18
C ALA A 113 27.07 -17.89 27.89
N ILE A 114 27.23 -18.62 26.78
CA ILE A 114 26.42 -19.82 26.51
C ILE A 114 27.01 -21.02 27.29
N ASP A 115 26.60 -21.18 28.55
CA ASP A 115 26.89 -22.37 29.36
C ASP A 115 25.70 -23.35 29.28
N LEU A 116 25.85 -24.40 28.49
CA LEU A 116 24.84 -25.47 28.32
C LEU A 116 25.37 -26.73 29.03
N PRO A 117 24.55 -27.61 29.65
CA PRO A 117 25.08 -28.81 30.30
C PRO A 117 25.49 -29.89 29.28
N GLY A 118 26.66 -30.49 29.48
CA GLY A 118 27.37 -31.33 28.49
C GLY A 118 26.93 -32.78 28.39
N ALA A 119 26.82 -33.24 27.15
CA ALA A 119 27.01 -34.64 26.76
C ALA A 119 28.24 -34.70 25.85
N ALA A 120 29.27 -35.44 26.30
CA ALA A 120 30.53 -35.62 25.59
C ALA A 120 30.28 -35.99 24.11
N ALA A 121 30.77 -35.16 23.18
CA ALA A 121 30.51 -35.40 21.77
C ALA A 121 31.72 -35.07 20.90
N ASP A 122 31.98 -36.03 20.03
CA ASP A 122 32.81 -36.06 18.82
C ASP A 122 32.78 -34.74 18.04
N THR A 123 33.61 -33.78 18.46
CA THR A 123 33.77 -32.49 17.79
C THR A 123 34.81 -32.65 16.68
N ASP A 124 34.37 -32.41 15.44
CA ASP A 124 35.22 -32.47 14.26
C ASP A 124 36.53 -31.67 14.48
N PRO A 125 37.72 -32.32 14.40
CA PRO A 125 39.00 -31.67 14.69
C PRO A 125 39.31 -30.49 13.76
N ARG A 126 38.64 -30.40 12.61
CA ARG A 126 38.77 -29.28 11.67
C ARG A 126 38.32 -27.95 12.28
N PHE A 127 37.44 -27.94 13.29
CA PHE A 127 37.09 -26.70 14.00
C PHE A 127 38.27 -26.15 14.81
N ALA A 128 39.04 -27.02 15.48
CA ALA A 128 40.25 -26.61 16.21
C ALA A 128 41.33 -26.10 15.25
N GLU A 129 41.52 -26.79 14.12
CA GLU A 129 42.44 -26.36 13.07
C GLU A 129 42.02 -25.01 12.46
N TYR A 130 40.73 -24.83 12.18
CA TYR A 130 40.21 -23.56 11.69
C TYR A 130 40.42 -22.43 12.68
N ARG A 131 40.23 -22.65 13.99
CA ARG A 131 40.46 -21.60 15.01
C ARG A 131 41.91 -21.12 15.01
N ARG A 132 42.87 -22.04 14.85
CA ARG A 132 44.31 -21.75 14.79
C ARG A 132 44.74 -21.07 13.49
N THR A 133 44.22 -21.52 12.36
CA THR A 133 44.70 -21.08 11.03
C THR A 133 43.86 -19.95 10.43
N LYS A 134 42.61 -19.81 10.84
CA LYS A 134 41.57 -18.98 10.22
C LYS A 134 41.51 -19.15 8.69
N SER A 135 41.81 -20.36 8.21
CA SER A 135 41.87 -20.66 6.79
C SER A 135 40.49 -20.56 6.14
N ARG A 136 40.38 -19.74 5.10
CA ARG A 136 39.15 -19.60 4.30
C ARG A 136 38.71 -20.93 3.67
N ARG A 137 39.66 -21.78 3.26
CA ARG A 137 39.36 -23.10 2.70
C ARG A 137 38.65 -23.99 3.71
N LEU A 138 39.19 -24.06 4.94
CA LEU A 138 38.58 -24.85 6.02
C LEU A 138 37.22 -24.29 6.41
N ARG A 139 37.08 -22.96 6.52
CA ARG A 139 35.79 -22.32 6.80
C ARG A 139 34.72 -22.73 5.78
N ASN A 140 35.05 -22.67 4.50
CA ASN A 140 34.11 -23.03 3.43
C ASN A 140 33.74 -24.52 3.48
N GLN A 141 34.69 -25.40 3.78
CA GLN A 141 34.41 -26.84 3.95
C GLN A 141 33.48 -27.08 5.14
N LEU A 142 33.75 -26.48 6.29
CA LEU A 142 32.90 -26.58 7.47
C LEU A 142 31.48 -26.06 7.21
N ILE A 143 31.35 -24.97 6.44
CA ILE A 143 30.04 -24.44 6.03
C ILE A 143 29.30 -25.42 5.12
N GLU A 144 29.98 -25.98 4.11
CA GLU A 144 29.32 -26.90 3.16
C GLU A 144 28.85 -28.18 3.87
N ASP A 145 29.69 -28.74 4.75
CA ASP A 145 29.36 -29.95 5.52
C ASP A 145 28.15 -29.74 6.44
N HIS A 146 27.96 -28.51 6.95
CA HIS A 146 26.88 -28.16 7.87
C HIS A 146 25.72 -27.40 7.20
N ARG A 147 25.72 -27.27 5.86
CA ARG A 147 24.66 -26.59 5.09
C ARG A 147 23.27 -27.13 5.42
N HIS A 148 23.16 -28.44 5.63
CA HIS A 148 21.91 -29.12 5.99
C HIS A 148 21.32 -28.64 7.33
N VAL A 149 22.14 -28.13 8.26
CA VAL A 149 21.68 -27.55 9.53
C VAL A 149 20.95 -26.24 9.27
N ALA A 150 21.55 -25.36 8.46
CA ALA A 150 20.94 -24.10 8.06
C ALA A 150 19.61 -24.34 7.31
N GLU A 151 19.60 -25.30 6.39
CA GLU A 151 18.38 -25.67 5.66
C GLU A 151 17.27 -26.16 6.60
N ARG A 152 17.60 -27.05 7.54
CA ARG A 152 16.65 -27.58 8.52
C ARG A 152 16.08 -26.46 9.40
N VAL A 153 16.92 -25.53 9.86
CA VAL A 153 16.46 -24.38 10.66
C VAL A 153 15.57 -23.47 9.82
N ALA A 154 15.97 -23.12 8.61
CA ALA A 154 15.21 -22.29 7.68
C ALA A 154 13.81 -22.86 7.39
N ARG A 155 13.69 -24.18 7.21
CA ARG A 155 12.41 -24.87 6.94
C ARG A 155 11.38 -24.73 8.08
N ARG A 156 11.81 -24.41 9.30
CA ARG A 156 10.88 -24.12 10.42
C ARG A 156 10.23 -22.75 10.30
N PHE A 157 10.79 -21.84 9.50
CA PHE A 157 10.25 -20.51 9.31
C PHE A 157 9.19 -20.51 8.20
N PRO A 158 8.11 -19.72 8.35
CA PRO A 158 7.01 -19.72 7.40
C PRO A 158 7.45 -19.15 6.04
N ASN A 159 7.29 -19.94 4.97
CA ASN A 159 7.45 -19.51 3.57
C ASN A 159 6.40 -18.47 3.11
N ARG A 160 5.59 -17.94 4.03
CA ARG A 160 4.52 -17.03 3.69
C ARG A 160 4.99 -15.60 3.50
N SER A 161 6.16 -15.18 4.02
CA SER A 161 6.55 -13.75 4.03
C SER A 161 7.68 -13.40 3.04
N LEU A 162 8.60 -14.33 2.80
CA LEU A 162 9.80 -14.14 1.98
C LEU A 162 10.02 -15.35 1.08
N ALA A 163 10.74 -15.18 -0.02
CA ALA A 163 11.11 -16.29 -0.90
C ALA A 163 12.04 -17.27 -0.15
N TRP A 164 11.91 -18.57 -0.46
CA TRP A 164 12.73 -19.60 0.19
C TRP A 164 14.24 -19.33 0.00
N ASP A 165 14.66 -18.85 -1.17
CA ASP A 165 16.07 -18.52 -1.45
C ASP A 165 16.60 -17.44 -0.51
N ASP A 166 15.79 -16.44 -0.16
CA ASP A 166 16.18 -15.35 0.75
C ASP A 166 16.31 -15.87 2.18
N VAL A 167 15.31 -16.63 2.65
CA VAL A 167 15.33 -17.26 3.97
C VAL A 167 16.55 -18.18 4.10
N PHE A 168 16.80 -18.99 3.08
CA PHE A 168 17.94 -19.90 3.06
C PHE A 168 19.27 -19.15 3.05
N GLN A 169 19.41 -18.05 2.31
CA GLN A 169 20.62 -17.22 2.31
C GLN A 169 20.90 -16.62 3.70
N VAL A 170 19.88 -16.12 4.39
CA VAL A 170 20.03 -15.60 5.76
C VAL A 170 20.45 -16.70 6.72
N ALA A 171 19.88 -17.90 6.57
CA ALA A 171 20.30 -19.06 7.37
C ALA A 171 21.77 -19.43 7.11
N GLN A 172 22.24 -19.35 5.87
CA GLN A 172 23.64 -19.56 5.50
C GLN A 172 24.56 -18.49 6.12
N LEU A 173 24.11 -17.23 6.22
CA LEU A 173 24.84 -16.18 6.91
C LEU A 173 24.96 -16.47 8.42
N GLY A 174 23.88 -16.94 9.04
CA GLY A 174 23.90 -17.39 10.43
C GLY A 174 24.83 -18.58 10.66
N LEU A 175 24.86 -19.53 9.72
CA LEU A 175 25.78 -20.67 9.76
C LEU A 175 27.24 -20.21 9.65
N LEU A 176 27.55 -19.28 8.76
CA LEU A 176 28.88 -18.67 8.65
C LEU A 176 29.31 -18.05 9.98
N LYS A 177 28.44 -17.24 10.61
CA LYS A 177 28.72 -16.63 11.92
C LYS A 177 28.93 -17.69 13.01
N ALA A 178 28.15 -18.77 13.00
CA ALA A 178 28.31 -19.88 13.93
C ALA A 178 29.67 -20.56 13.75
N VAL A 179 30.09 -20.87 12.51
CA VAL A 179 31.42 -21.46 12.22
C VAL A 179 32.54 -20.54 12.67
N GLU A 180 32.40 -19.22 12.52
CA GLU A 180 33.42 -18.26 12.90
C GLU A 180 33.64 -18.14 14.42
N ARG A 181 32.60 -18.37 15.21
CA ARG A 181 32.57 -18.17 16.67
C ARG A 181 32.62 -19.46 17.49
N PHE A 182 32.33 -20.62 16.90
CA PHE A 182 32.28 -21.87 17.65
C PHE A 182 33.61 -22.21 18.32
N ASP A 183 33.53 -22.59 19.60
CA ASP A 183 34.68 -23.01 20.38
C ASP A 183 34.60 -24.52 20.68
N PRO A 184 35.47 -25.34 20.04
CA PRO A 184 35.47 -26.79 20.25
C PRO A 184 35.92 -27.19 21.66
N GLU A 185 36.61 -26.32 22.41
CA GLU A 185 37.10 -26.60 23.76
C GLU A 185 35.96 -26.61 24.81
N ARG A 186 34.80 -26.02 24.48
CA ARG A 186 33.61 -25.99 25.37
C ARG A 186 32.89 -27.33 25.48
N GLY A 187 33.22 -28.34 24.66
CA GLY A 187 32.72 -29.71 24.82
C GLY A 187 31.29 -29.97 24.31
N PHE A 188 30.71 -29.07 23.51
CA PHE A 188 29.39 -29.26 22.90
C PHE A 188 29.48 -29.55 21.40
N LYS A 189 28.46 -30.22 20.86
CA LYS A 189 28.31 -30.38 19.40
C LYS A 189 28.12 -29.02 18.74
N PHE A 190 28.78 -28.80 17.60
CA PHE A 190 28.61 -27.60 16.78
C PHE A 190 27.13 -27.29 16.48
N THR A 191 26.33 -28.31 16.14
CA THR A 191 24.92 -28.13 15.82
C THR A 191 24.13 -27.50 16.96
N THR A 192 24.43 -27.83 18.21
CA THR A 192 23.78 -27.27 19.40
C THR A 192 24.03 -25.78 19.53
N PHE A 193 25.23 -25.32 19.14
CA PHE A 193 25.59 -23.90 19.12
C PHE A 193 25.06 -23.16 17.87
N ALA A 194 25.08 -23.84 16.72
CA ALA A 194 24.70 -23.24 15.44
C ALA A 194 23.20 -22.96 15.34
N GLU A 195 22.34 -23.84 15.85
CA GLU A 195 20.89 -23.68 15.72
C GLU A 195 20.34 -22.37 16.34
N PRO A 196 20.66 -22.00 17.59
CA PRO A 196 20.25 -20.72 18.16
C PRO A 196 20.80 -19.52 17.38
N THR A 197 22.05 -19.60 16.94
CA THR A 197 22.71 -18.54 16.15
C THR A 197 21.98 -18.30 14.82
N ILE A 198 21.68 -19.37 14.08
CA ILE A 198 20.95 -19.30 12.80
C ILE A 198 19.53 -18.79 13.02
N SER A 199 18.84 -19.30 14.05
CA SER A 199 17.48 -18.87 14.39
C SER A 199 17.42 -17.39 14.74
N GLY A 200 18.41 -16.87 15.48
CA GLY A 200 18.50 -15.44 15.82
C GLY A 200 18.65 -14.54 14.59
N GLU A 201 19.51 -14.92 13.65
CA GLU A 201 19.67 -14.18 12.38
C GLU A 201 18.40 -14.18 11.53
N LEU A 202 17.71 -15.33 11.47
CA LEU A 202 16.42 -15.44 10.78
C LEU A 202 15.35 -14.57 11.45
N LYS A 203 15.17 -14.67 12.77
CA LYS A 203 14.23 -13.82 13.53
C LYS A 203 14.48 -12.34 13.27
N ARG A 204 15.75 -11.89 13.33
CA ARG A 204 16.14 -10.51 13.05
C ARG A 204 15.79 -10.10 11.62
N HIS A 205 16.07 -10.95 10.63
CA HIS A 205 15.76 -10.65 9.23
C HIS A 205 14.25 -10.52 8.98
N PHE A 206 13.45 -11.45 9.50
CA PHE A 206 11.99 -11.37 9.39
C PHE A 206 11.43 -10.12 10.06
N ARG A 207 11.96 -9.73 11.22
CA ARG A 207 11.56 -8.47 11.88
C ARG A 207 11.83 -7.24 11.01
N ASP A 208 12.98 -7.20 10.35
CA ASP A 208 13.44 -6.02 9.64
C ASP A 208 12.89 -5.94 8.18
N HIS A 209 12.55 -7.09 7.56
CA HIS A 209 12.26 -7.18 6.11
C HIS A 209 10.94 -7.88 5.74
N ALA A 210 10.18 -8.45 6.68
CA ALA A 210 8.97 -9.20 6.31
C ALA A 210 7.72 -8.34 6.07
N TRP A 211 7.81 -7.00 6.19
CA TRP A 211 6.66 -6.08 6.18
C TRP A 211 6.83 -5.05 5.06
N ASP A 212 5.84 -4.97 4.16
CA ASP A 212 5.85 -4.05 3.01
C ASP A 212 5.79 -2.57 3.46
N VAL A 213 5.23 -2.31 4.64
CA VAL A 213 5.14 -1.00 5.27
C VAL A 213 5.75 -1.06 6.67
N ARG A 214 6.58 -0.08 7.01
CA ARG A 214 7.18 0.03 8.35
C ARG A 214 6.13 0.49 9.36
N ILE A 215 5.86 -0.34 10.36
CA ILE A 215 4.86 -0.07 11.40
C ILE A 215 5.55 0.32 12.71
N PRO A 216 4.94 1.18 13.56
CA PRO A 216 5.47 1.48 14.89
C PRO A 216 5.73 0.22 15.72
N ARG A 217 6.84 0.22 16.47
CA ARG A 217 7.30 -0.96 17.24
C ARG A 217 6.28 -1.45 18.26
N ARG A 218 5.57 -0.53 18.92
CA ARG A 218 4.48 -0.85 19.85
C ARG A 218 3.38 -1.72 19.21
N ALA A 219 2.99 -1.43 17.97
CA ALA A 219 1.98 -2.22 17.25
C ALA A 219 2.54 -3.59 16.80
N HIS A 220 3.82 -3.66 16.44
CA HIS A 220 4.48 -4.94 16.13
C HIS A 220 4.49 -5.88 17.34
N ASP A 221 4.90 -5.37 18.50
CA ASP A 221 5.05 -6.17 19.71
C ASP A 221 3.68 -6.60 20.26
N MET A 222 2.67 -5.74 20.12
CA MET A 222 1.30 -6.00 20.55
C MET A 222 0.53 -6.96 19.63
N HIS A 223 0.87 -7.02 18.33
CA HIS A 223 0.14 -7.79 17.33
C HIS A 223 -0.04 -9.27 17.70
N GLN A 224 1.04 -9.94 18.14
CA GLN A 224 0.96 -11.36 18.51
C GLN A 224 0.12 -11.59 19.77
N ALA A 225 0.27 -10.72 20.77
CA ALA A 225 -0.51 -10.79 22.01
C ALA A 225 -2.01 -10.60 21.73
N VAL A 226 -2.36 -9.61 20.91
CA VAL A 226 -3.74 -9.35 20.47
C VAL A 226 -4.30 -10.52 19.67
N LYS A 227 -3.53 -11.09 18.74
CA LYS A 227 -3.98 -12.24 17.96
C LYS A 227 -4.23 -13.48 18.81
N LYS A 228 -3.26 -13.83 19.68
CA LYS A 228 -3.38 -14.95 20.60
C LYS A 228 -4.59 -14.78 21.52
N MET A 229 -4.76 -13.59 22.11
CA MET A 229 -5.90 -13.28 22.95
C MET A 229 -7.22 -13.36 22.18
N ALA A 230 -7.27 -12.85 20.95
CA ALA A 230 -8.46 -12.93 20.11
C ALA A 230 -8.86 -14.39 19.81
N ASP A 231 -7.88 -15.26 19.53
CA ASP A 231 -8.10 -16.69 19.29
C ASP A 231 -8.59 -17.40 20.56
N GLU A 232 -7.96 -17.13 21.71
CA GLU A 232 -8.37 -17.67 23.03
C GLU A 232 -9.80 -17.25 23.38
N MET A 233 -10.11 -15.95 23.26
CA MET A 233 -11.44 -15.42 23.53
C MET A 233 -12.49 -15.93 22.56
N THR A 234 -12.13 -16.17 21.29
CA THR A 234 -13.06 -16.76 20.31
C THR A 234 -13.46 -18.17 20.74
N ASN A 235 -12.52 -18.96 21.24
CA ASN A 235 -12.79 -20.30 21.75
C ASN A 235 -13.65 -20.28 23.02
N GLU A 236 -13.45 -19.30 23.91
CA GLU A 236 -14.22 -19.18 25.16
C GLU A 236 -15.64 -18.62 24.93
N LEU A 237 -15.78 -17.59 24.10
CA LEU A 237 -17.03 -16.87 23.88
C LEU A 237 -17.93 -17.54 22.84
N GLY A 238 -17.37 -18.43 22.01
CA GLY A 238 -18.07 -19.02 20.86
C GLY A 238 -18.42 -18.00 19.76
N ARG A 239 -17.80 -16.82 19.80
CA ARG A 239 -17.94 -15.72 18.83
C ARG A 239 -16.66 -14.90 18.77
N ALA A 240 -16.50 -14.10 17.72
CA ALA A 240 -15.41 -13.12 17.66
C ALA A 240 -15.52 -12.11 18.83
N PRO A 241 -14.42 -11.83 19.55
CA PRO A 241 -14.37 -10.80 20.59
C PRO A 241 -14.41 -9.39 19.99
N ARG A 242 -14.92 -8.43 20.75
CA ARG A 242 -14.87 -7.00 20.40
C ARG A 242 -13.53 -6.41 20.80
N ILE A 243 -13.13 -5.33 20.14
CA ILE A 243 -11.87 -4.62 20.41
C ILE A 243 -11.78 -4.19 21.88
N GLN A 244 -12.87 -3.69 22.46
CA GLN A 244 -12.90 -3.31 23.88
C GLN A 244 -12.67 -4.50 24.81
N GLU A 245 -13.25 -5.66 24.51
CA GLU A 245 -13.10 -6.87 25.34
C GLU A 245 -11.64 -7.38 25.32
N ILE A 246 -10.98 -7.29 24.16
CA ILE A 246 -9.55 -7.65 24.02
C ILE A 246 -8.68 -6.65 24.81
N ALA A 247 -8.98 -5.36 24.68
CA ALA A 247 -8.24 -4.29 25.34
C ALA A 247 -8.30 -4.41 26.87
N GLU A 248 -9.50 -4.66 27.42
CA GLU A 248 -9.70 -4.91 28.84
C GLU A 248 -8.91 -6.12 29.34
N ARG A 249 -8.89 -7.21 28.57
CA ARG A 249 -8.21 -8.45 28.97
C ARG A 249 -6.70 -8.37 28.90
N LEU A 250 -6.17 -7.58 27.97
CA LEU A 250 -4.73 -7.32 27.82
C LEU A 250 -4.24 -6.13 28.67
N GLY A 251 -5.13 -5.35 29.30
CA GLY A 251 -4.77 -4.16 30.06
C GLY A 251 -4.21 -3.02 29.19
N VAL A 252 -4.68 -2.90 27.96
CA VAL A 252 -4.20 -1.90 26.98
C VAL A 252 -5.36 -1.03 26.47
N THR A 253 -5.05 -0.01 25.68
CA THR A 253 -6.09 0.85 25.10
C THR A 253 -6.75 0.19 23.88
N PRO A 254 -8.04 0.48 23.59
CA PRO A 254 -8.69 0.03 22.36
C PRO A 254 -7.96 0.45 21.08
N ASP A 255 -7.32 1.63 21.09
CA ASP A 255 -6.54 2.15 19.97
C ASP A 255 -5.27 1.31 19.72
N ASP A 256 -4.60 0.85 20.78
CA ASP A 256 -3.46 -0.06 20.67
C ASP A 256 -3.88 -1.41 20.06
N VAL A 257 -5.05 -1.93 20.45
CA VAL A 257 -5.61 -3.16 19.87
C VAL A 257 -5.97 -2.94 18.40
N MET A 258 -6.58 -1.80 18.06
CA MET A 258 -6.90 -1.46 16.67
C MET A 258 -5.64 -1.40 15.81
N MET A 259 -4.62 -0.66 16.24
CA MET A 259 -3.33 -0.57 15.54
C MET A 259 -2.67 -1.95 15.38
N ALA A 260 -2.73 -2.80 16.40
CA ALA A 260 -2.19 -4.16 16.37
C ALA A 260 -2.96 -5.06 15.37
N LEU A 261 -4.27 -4.89 15.24
CA LEU A 261 -5.09 -5.60 14.24
C LEU A 261 -4.80 -5.10 12.82
N GLU A 262 -4.68 -3.79 12.63
CA GLU A 262 -4.30 -3.16 11.35
C GLU A 262 -2.87 -3.53 10.92
N ALA A 263 -1.98 -3.82 11.87
CA ALA A 263 -0.64 -4.31 11.54
C ALA A 263 -0.66 -5.63 10.75
N ASP A 264 -1.71 -6.45 10.88
CA ASP A 264 -1.87 -7.70 10.10
C ASP A 264 -2.06 -7.41 8.61
N SER A 265 -2.88 -6.41 8.28
CA SER A 265 -3.22 -6.04 6.90
C SER A 265 -2.09 -5.28 6.20
N ALA A 266 -1.25 -4.58 6.96
CA ALA A 266 -0.05 -3.93 6.45
C ALA A 266 1.15 -4.88 6.23
N ARG A 267 1.05 -6.15 6.65
CA ARG A 267 2.10 -7.15 6.42
C ARG A 267 2.29 -7.47 4.94
N ARG A 268 1.23 -7.36 4.13
CA ARG A 268 1.32 -7.53 2.69
C ARG A 268 0.25 -6.72 1.97
N ALA A 269 0.69 -5.78 1.14
CA ALA A 269 -0.22 -5.07 0.27
C ALA A 269 -0.85 -6.05 -0.75
N ALA A 270 -2.16 -5.93 -0.99
CA ALA A 270 -2.79 -6.66 -2.08
C ALA A 270 -2.18 -6.21 -3.41
N SER A 271 -1.87 -7.16 -4.30
CA SER A 271 -1.32 -6.84 -5.61
C SER A 271 -2.40 -6.20 -6.49
N LEU A 272 -2.08 -5.06 -7.12
CA LEU A 272 -2.93 -4.46 -8.15
C LEU A 272 -3.08 -5.35 -9.39
N SER A 273 -2.18 -6.30 -9.57
CA SER A 273 -2.26 -7.31 -10.63
C SER A 273 -2.98 -8.58 -10.18
N ALA A 274 -3.47 -8.65 -8.94
CA ALA A 274 -4.26 -9.80 -8.49
C ALA A 274 -5.55 -9.87 -9.31
N PRO A 275 -5.90 -11.05 -9.88
CA PRO A 275 -7.13 -11.23 -10.62
C PRO A 275 -8.34 -11.14 -9.68
N ILE A 276 -9.45 -10.58 -10.16
CA ILE A 276 -10.71 -10.52 -9.43
C ILE A 276 -11.72 -11.46 -10.07
N GLY A 277 -12.10 -12.51 -9.34
CA GLY A 277 -13.03 -13.54 -9.81
C GLY A 277 -12.33 -14.83 -10.22
N SER A 278 -13.12 -15.87 -10.48
CA SER A 278 -12.65 -17.20 -10.90
C SER A 278 -12.55 -17.37 -12.41
N ASP A 279 -13.13 -16.44 -13.17
CA ASP A 279 -13.23 -16.52 -14.63
C ASP A 279 -12.13 -15.68 -15.28
N ASP A 280 -11.60 -16.17 -16.40
CA ASP A 280 -10.47 -15.60 -17.18
C ASP A 280 -10.76 -14.20 -17.76
N ASP A 281 -11.99 -13.70 -17.61
CA ASP A 281 -12.48 -12.39 -18.05
C ASP A 281 -12.57 -11.38 -16.88
N GLY A 282 -12.24 -11.80 -15.66
CA GLY A 282 -12.19 -10.97 -14.47
C GLY A 282 -10.91 -10.15 -14.44
N GLY A 283 -11.01 -8.86 -14.78
CA GLY A 283 -9.90 -7.90 -14.74
C GLY A 283 -9.16 -7.84 -13.41
N SER A 284 -8.05 -7.11 -13.37
CA SER A 284 -7.21 -7.03 -12.16
C SER A 284 -7.78 -6.06 -11.11
N LEU A 285 -7.32 -6.18 -9.85
CA LEU A 285 -7.67 -5.24 -8.79
C LEU A 285 -7.36 -3.78 -9.15
N GLY A 286 -6.25 -3.55 -9.84
CA GLY A 286 -5.85 -2.25 -10.36
C GLY A 286 -6.82 -1.69 -11.41
N GLU A 287 -7.43 -2.54 -12.23
CA GLU A 287 -8.39 -2.10 -13.25
C GLU A 287 -9.75 -1.70 -12.66
N GLN A 288 -10.08 -2.22 -11.48
CA GLN A 288 -11.30 -1.83 -10.74
C GLN A 288 -11.11 -0.59 -9.87
N LEU A 289 -9.86 -0.22 -9.58
CA LEU A 289 -9.56 0.98 -8.81
C LEU A 289 -9.82 2.22 -9.67
N GLY A 290 -10.97 2.84 -9.45
CA GLY A 290 -11.29 4.15 -10.00
C GLY A 290 -10.47 5.24 -9.34
N GLU A 291 -10.19 6.31 -10.09
CA GLU A 291 -9.61 7.54 -9.57
C GLU A 291 -10.62 8.67 -9.57
N HIS A 292 -10.38 9.68 -8.72
CA HIS A 292 -11.16 10.91 -8.75
C HIS A 292 -10.81 11.73 -10.00
N ASP A 293 -11.77 11.90 -10.90
CA ASP A 293 -11.61 12.80 -12.05
C ASP A 293 -11.95 14.25 -11.65
N ALA A 294 -10.91 15.00 -11.30
CA ALA A 294 -11.02 16.42 -10.97
C ALA A 294 -11.57 17.29 -12.12
N SER A 295 -11.63 16.77 -13.35
CA SER A 295 -12.24 17.46 -14.50
C SER A 295 -13.76 17.30 -14.50
N LEU A 296 -14.27 16.15 -14.07
CA LEU A 296 -15.71 15.93 -13.87
C LEU A 296 -16.24 16.76 -12.70
N GLU A 297 -15.48 16.84 -11.61
CA GLU A 297 -15.84 17.67 -10.45
C GLU A 297 -16.02 19.14 -10.84
N ARG A 298 -15.12 19.68 -11.67
CA ARG A 298 -15.17 21.07 -12.17
C ARG A 298 -16.07 21.27 -13.39
N ALA A 299 -16.76 20.24 -13.87
CA ALA A 299 -17.56 20.34 -15.09
C ALA A 299 -18.76 21.28 -14.90
N ALA A 300 -19.44 21.18 -13.75
CA ALA A 300 -20.56 22.05 -13.41
C ALA A 300 -20.09 23.51 -13.31
N ASP A 301 -19.02 23.77 -12.54
CA ASP A 301 -18.43 25.10 -12.40
C ASP A 301 -18.05 25.71 -13.75
N ARG A 302 -17.47 24.89 -14.64
CA ARG A 302 -17.08 25.34 -15.98
C ARG A 302 -18.28 25.73 -16.82
N MET A 303 -19.38 24.97 -16.76
CA MET A 303 -20.62 25.33 -17.45
C MET A 303 -21.18 26.65 -16.92
N THR A 304 -21.27 26.80 -15.61
CA THR A 304 -21.75 28.04 -14.97
C THR A 304 -20.89 29.25 -15.37
N VAL A 305 -19.56 29.11 -15.33
CA VAL A 305 -18.65 30.20 -15.73
C VAL A 305 -18.82 30.57 -17.21
N LEU A 306 -18.96 29.58 -18.11
CA LEU A 306 -19.15 29.84 -19.54
C LEU A 306 -20.47 30.60 -19.80
N ASP A 307 -21.55 30.20 -19.16
CA ASP A 307 -22.86 30.84 -19.29
C ASP A 307 -22.84 32.28 -18.77
N LEU A 308 -22.19 32.53 -17.63
CA LEU A 308 -22.08 33.88 -17.07
C LEU A 308 -21.18 34.78 -17.92
N VAL A 309 -20.05 34.27 -18.42
CA VAL A 309 -19.15 35.03 -19.31
C VAL A 309 -19.84 35.36 -20.63
N ALA A 310 -20.72 34.48 -21.14
CA ALA A 310 -21.53 34.73 -22.34
C ALA A 310 -22.56 35.87 -22.16
N LYS A 311 -22.99 36.15 -20.92
CA LYS A 311 -23.91 37.27 -20.61
C LYS A 311 -23.19 38.62 -20.47
N LEU A 312 -21.86 38.64 -20.38
CA LEU A 312 -21.08 39.87 -20.26
C LEU A 312 -21.16 40.73 -21.53
N PRO A 313 -21.06 42.07 -21.40
CA PRO A 313 -20.82 42.96 -22.53
C PRO A 313 -19.59 42.54 -23.34
N GLU A 314 -19.65 42.69 -24.67
CA GLU A 314 -18.61 42.23 -25.60
C GLU A 314 -17.18 42.65 -25.18
N ARG A 315 -17.05 43.91 -24.76
CA ARG A 315 -15.76 44.47 -24.32
C ARG A 315 -15.21 43.78 -23.06
N GLU A 316 -16.07 43.48 -22.09
CA GLU A 316 -15.68 42.85 -20.83
C GLU A 316 -15.38 41.37 -21.05
N ARG A 317 -16.17 40.70 -21.89
CA ARG A 317 -15.92 39.33 -22.34
C ARG A 317 -14.56 39.19 -23.02
N GLU A 318 -14.23 40.11 -23.93
CA GLU A 318 -12.93 40.11 -24.60
C GLU A 318 -11.78 40.36 -23.62
N ILE A 319 -11.94 41.26 -22.64
CA ILE A 319 -10.95 41.48 -21.58
C ILE A 319 -10.75 40.21 -20.73
N VAL A 320 -11.83 39.50 -20.38
CA VAL A 320 -11.77 38.23 -19.64
C VAL A 320 -11.09 37.14 -20.47
N ARG A 321 -11.43 37.01 -21.75
CA ARG A 321 -10.81 36.07 -22.70
C ARG A 321 -9.31 36.31 -22.81
N LEU A 322 -8.90 37.54 -23.10
CA LEU A 322 -7.48 37.90 -23.21
C LEU A 322 -6.72 37.66 -21.91
N ARG A 323 -7.37 37.86 -20.76
CA ARG A 323 -6.76 37.66 -19.44
C ARG A 323 -6.59 36.19 -19.06
N PHE A 324 -7.63 35.38 -19.21
CA PHE A 324 -7.70 34.03 -18.63
C PHE A 324 -7.54 32.90 -19.65
N GLU A 325 -7.82 33.16 -20.94
CA GLU A 325 -7.59 32.19 -22.02
C GLU A 325 -6.24 32.45 -22.72
N GLU A 326 -5.98 33.70 -23.12
CA GLU A 326 -4.70 34.06 -23.78
C GLU A 326 -3.56 34.40 -22.80
N ASN A 327 -3.84 34.45 -21.48
CA ASN A 327 -2.86 34.74 -20.42
C ASN A 327 -2.09 36.06 -20.56
N LEU A 328 -2.68 37.08 -21.20
CA LEU A 328 -2.04 38.39 -21.37
C LEU A 328 -2.01 39.19 -20.05
N SER A 329 -0.98 40.02 -19.89
CA SER A 329 -0.91 41.02 -18.83
C SER A 329 -1.90 42.16 -19.07
N GLN A 330 -2.28 42.87 -18.01
CA GLN A 330 -3.21 44.00 -18.14
C GLN A 330 -2.64 45.15 -18.99
N ALA A 331 -1.31 45.26 -19.09
CA ALA A 331 -0.65 46.21 -19.98
C ALA A 331 -0.83 45.81 -21.45
N GLU A 332 -0.53 44.55 -21.79
CA GLU A 332 -0.72 44.00 -23.14
C GLU A 332 -2.19 44.04 -23.58
N ILE A 333 -3.13 43.76 -22.66
CA ILE A 333 -4.57 43.89 -22.91
C ILE A 333 -4.93 45.36 -23.19
N GLY A 334 -4.36 46.30 -22.43
CA GLY A 334 -4.58 47.72 -22.59
C GLY A 334 -4.10 48.23 -23.95
N GLU A 335 -2.91 47.80 -24.36
CA GLU A 335 -2.35 48.07 -25.69
C GLU A 335 -3.24 47.52 -26.81
N ARG A 336 -3.74 46.29 -26.66
CA ARG A 336 -4.57 45.63 -27.67
C ARG A 336 -5.97 46.22 -27.83
N ILE A 337 -6.56 46.72 -26.74
CA ILE A 337 -7.94 47.27 -26.72
C ILE A 337 -7.94 48.81 -26.80
N GLY A 338 -6.78 49.47 -26.71
CA GLY A 338 -6.65 50.92 -26.79
C GLY A 338 -7.09 51.65 -25.50
N ILE A 339 -6.81 51.07 -24.32
CA ILE A 339 -7.06 51.71 -23.01
C ILE A 339 -5.88 51.55 -22.07
N SER A 340 -5.81 52.40 -21.03
CA SER A 340 -4.74 52.28 -20.04
C SER A 340 -4.85 50.98 -19.23
N GLN A 341 -3.71 50.44 -18.81
CA GLN A 341 -3.63 49.27 -17.92
C GLN A 341 -4.48 49.45 -16.65
N MET A 342 -4.51 50.66 -16.08
CA MET A 342 -5.35 50.99 -14.93
C MET A 342 -6.85 50.89 -15.24
N HIS A 343 -7.27 51.25 -16.46
CA HIS A 343 -8.65 51.07 -16.91
C HIS A 343 -8.97 49.58 -17.07
N VAL A 344 -8.09 48.78 -17.68
CA VAL A 344 -8.23 47.31 -17.75
C VAL A 344 -8.38 46.69 -16.37
N SER A 345 -7.56 47.11 -15.40
CA SER A 345 -7.64 46.61 -14.03
C SER A 345 -8.98 46.94 -13.37
N ARG A 346 -9.54 48.13 -13.61
CA ARG A 346 -10.84 48.52 -13.05
C ARG A 346 -11.98 47.71 -13.68
N LEU A 347 -11.95 47.53 -15.00
CA LEU A 347 -12.95 46.73 -15.73
C LEU A 347 -12.91 45.27 -15.25
N LEU A 348 -11.73 44.64 -15.21
CA LEU A 348 -11.59 43.26 -14.70
C LEU A 348 -12.14 43.09 -13.29
N ARG A 349 -11.81 44.01 -12.36
CA ARG A 349 -12.32 43.93 -10.99
C ARG A 349 -13.84 44.02 -10.96
N ARG A 350 -14.42 45.02 -11.65
CA ARG A 350 -15.86 45.22 -11.71
C ARG A 350 -16.58 44.00 -12.30
N THR A 351 -16.09 43.50 -13.44
CA THR A 351 -16.66 42.33 -14.11
C THR A 351 -16.56 41.09 -13.23
N LEU A 352 -15.42 40.83 -12.56
CA LEU A 352 -15.29 39.68 -11.65
C LEU A 352 -16.17 39.80 -10.40
N THR A 353 -16.34 41.00 -9.85
CA THR A 353 -17.27 41.26 -8.74
C THR A 353 -18.70 40.97 -9.19
N GLN A 354 -19.12 41.47 -10.36
CA GLN A 354 -20.46 41.22 -10.89
C GLN A 354 -20.72 39.73 -11.13
N LEU A 355 -19.74 39.01 -11.70
CA LEU A 355 -19.84 37.57 -11.89
C LEU A 355 -19.99 36.83 -10.56
N ARG A 356 -19.24 37.22 -9.52
CA ARG A 356 -19.37 36.66 -8.17
C ARG A 356 -20.75 36.92 -7.56
N GLU A 357 -21.22 38.16 -7.60
CA GLU A 357 -22.55 38.53 -7.08
C GLU A 357 -23.67 37.76 -7.79
N THR A 358 -23.52 37.49 -9.09
CA THR A 358 -24.49 36.70 -9.85
C THR A 358 -24.50 35.23 -9.42
N ILE A 359 -23.34 34.66 -9.11
CA ILE A 359 -23.22 33.28 -8.59
C ILE A 359 -23.79 33.17 -7.18
N GLU A 360 -23.58 34.17 -6.32
CA GLU A 360 -24.07 34.17 -4.93
C GLU A 360 -25.58 34.44 -4.82
N ALA A 361 -26.21 34.95 -5.88
CA ALA A 361 -27.64 35.24 -5.95
C ALA A 361 -28.48 34.11 -6.56
N GLU A 362 -27.85 33.12 -7.20
CA GLU A 362 -28.45 31.84 -7.63
C GLU A 362 -28.42 30.83 -6.48
#